data_AF-A0A0K1W109-F1
#
_entry.id   AF-A0A0K1W109-F1
#
_cell.length_a   1.000
_cell.length_b   1.000
_cell.length_c   1.000
_cell.angle_alpha   90.00
_cell.angle_beta   90.00
_cell.angle_gamma   90.00
#
_symmetry.space_group_name_H-M   'P 1'
#
loop_
_entity.id
_entity.type
_entity.pdbx_description
1 polymer ?
#
loop_
_entity_poly.entity_id
_entity_poly.type
_entity_poly.pdbx_seq_one_letter_code
_entity_poly.pdbx_strand_id
1 'polypeptide(L)'
;MGKRKLSEEEVTNSATQAFQDLLDLVFIDLEKKDNKKQKNNEIDNSKSIYIKAVNSPKKTLDSIINNAKSEISNIKSKCQKNYFLDPEEEIIKKAKDKGKSQYDSDVLRELILNRQKNKRLSNNGLLKVIENAKKNN
;
A
#
# COMPACT_ATOMS: atom_id res chain seq x y z
N MET A 1 -0.85 2.04 -54.32
CA MET A 1 -0.56 2.76 -53.06
C MET A 1 0.50 1.99 -52.29
N GLY A 2 1.72 2.51 -52.21
CA GLY A 2 2.83 1.87 -51.49
C GLY A 2 2.64 1.98 -49.98
N LYS A 3 2.79 0.87 -49.25
CA LYS A 3 2.77 0.85 -47.79
C LYS A 3 4.00 1.63 -47.28
N ARG A 4 3.79 2.76 -46.59
CA ARG A 4 4.88 3.44 -45.86
C ARG A 4 5.36 2.49 -44.76
N LYS A 5 6.64 2.15 -44.76
CA LYS A 5 7.28 1.46 -43.64
C LYS A 5 7.43 2.49 -42.51
N LEU A 6 6.76 2.25 -41.39
CA LEU A 6 6.92 3.05 -40.18
C LEU A 6 8.35 2.92 -39.69
N SER A 7 8.91 4.00 -39.15
CA SER A 7 10.24 3.96 -38.55
C SER A 7 10.21 3.10 -37.28
N GLU A 8 11.33 2.49 -36.94
CA GLU A 8 11.46 1.68 -35.72
C GLU A 8 11.15 2.51 -34.46
N GLU A 9 11.44 3.81 -34.51
CA GLU A 9 11.12 4.81 -33.49
C GLU A 9 9.61 5.08 -33.37
N GLU A 10 8.87 5.12 -34.49
CA GLU A 10 7.40 5.24 -34.49
C GLU A 10 6.73 3.99 -33.92
N VAL A 11 7.26 2.80 -34.24
CA VAL A 11 6.73 1.52 -33.72
C VAL A 11 6.99 1.40 -32.22
N THR A 12 8.18 1.77 -31.76
CA THR A 12 8.52 1.73 -30.33
C THR A 12 7.74 2.77 -29.54
N ASN A 13 7.60 4.00 -30.04
CA ASN A 13 6.79 5.03 -29.40
C ASN A 13 5.31 4.62 -29.30
N SER A 14 4.76 4.05 -30.37
CA SER A 14 3.39 3.52 -30.37
C SER A 14 3.21 2.37 -29.38
N ALA A 15 4.22 1.50 -29.24
CA ALA A 15 4.18 0.40 -28.28
C ALA A 15 4.25 0.92 -26.84
N THR A 16 5.15 1.86 -26.53
CA THR A 16 5.23 2.48 -25.20
C THR A 16 3.95 3.20 -24.81
N GLN A 17 3.31 3.90 -25.76
CA GLN A 17 2.03 4.56 -25.53
C GLN A 17 0.94 3.55 -25.18
N ALA A 18 0.81 2.47 -25.97
CA ALA A 18 -0.17 1.41 -25.73
C ALA A 18 0.05 0.68 -24.39
N PHE A 19 1.31 0.49 -23.98
CA PHE A 19 1.63 -0.07 -22.67
C PHE A 19 1.24 0.86 -21.52
N GLN A 20 1.43 2.16 -21.70
CA GLN A 20 1.07 3.14 -20.68
C GLN A 20 -0.45 3.22 -20.50
N ASP A 21 -1.20 3.21 -21.61
CA ASP A 21 -2.67 3.18 -21.59
C ASP A 21 -3.21 1.91 -20.90
N LEU A 22 -2.56 0.76 -21.10
CA LEU A 22 -2.91 -0.50 -20.42
C LEU A 22 -2.68 -0.43 -18.90
N LEU A 23 -1.57 0.18 -18.48
CA LEU A 23 -1.27 0.36 -17.07
C LEU A 23 -2.28 1.29 -16.40
N ASP A 24 -2.61 2.41 -17.06
CA ASP A 24 -3.62 3.35 -16.58
C ASP A 24 -5.00 2.67 -16.45
N LEU A 25 -5.37 1.79 -17.39
CA LEU A 25 -6.61 1.02 -17.31
C LEU A 25 -6.64 0.07 -16.10
N VAL A 26 -5.53 -0.61 -15.81
CA VAL A 26 -5.40 -1.50 -14.65
C VAL A 26 -5.54 -0.72 -13.34
N PHE A 27 -4.96 0.48 -13.25
CA PHE A 27 -5.10 1.33 -12.07
C PHE A 27 -6.52 1.89 -11.90
N ILE A 28 -7.18 2.31 -12.98
CA ILE A 28 -8.58 2.76 -12.96
C ILE A 28 -9.54 1.65 -12.47
N ASP A 29 -9.32 0.40 -12.89
CA ASP A 29 -10.14 -0.74 -12.46
C ASP A 29 -9.90 -1.13 -10.99
N LEU A 30 -8.70 -0.89 -10.46
CA LEU A 30 -8.40 -1.07 -9.03
C LEU A 30 -9.08 0.02 -8.18
N GLU A 31 -9.02 1.28 -8.61
CA GLU A 31 -9.68 2.41 -7.91
C GLU A 31 -11.22 2.28 -7.89
N LYS A 32 -11.82 1.69 -8.94
CA LYS A 32 -13.28 1.43 -8.97
C LYS A 32 -13.71 0.27 -8.05
N LYS A 33 -12.83 -0.67 -7.72
CA LYS A 33 -13.15 -1.79 -6.81
C LYS A 33 -13.15 -1.40 -5.34
N ASP A 34 -12.36 -0.40 -4.96
CA ASP A 34 -12.35 0.09 -3.58
C ASP A 34 -13.59 0.93 -3.24
N ASN A 35 -14.19 1.58 -4.24
CA ASN A 35 -15.41 2.39 -4.07
C ASN A 35 -16.72 1.58 -4.03
N LYS A 36 -16.69 0.24 -4.23
CA LYS A 36 -17.89 -0.63 -4.14
C LYS A 36 -17.97 -1.47 -2.86
N LYS A 37 -17.01 -1.37 -1.94
CA LYS A 37 -17.04 -2.06 -0.63
C LYS A 37 -17.65 -1.23 0.51
N GLN A 38 -18.57 -0.33 0.19
CA GLN A 38 -19.42 0.34 1.18
C GLN A 38 -20.89 0.21 0.77
N LYS A 39 -21.40 -1.02 0.84
CA LYS A 39 -22.81 -1.39 1.05
C LYS A 39 -22.89 -2.89 0.81
N ASN A 40 -22.82 -3.65 1.91
CA ASN A 40 -23.56 -4.89 2.16
C ASN A 40 -23.01 -5.47 3.46
N ASN A 41 -23.66 -5.10 4.56
CA ASN A 41 -23.69 -5.91 5.77
C ASN A 41 -24.48 -7.17 5.42
N GLU A 42 -23.83 -8.17 4.85
CA GLU A 42 -24.32 -9.54 4.90
C GLU A 42 -23.22 -10.38 5.53
N ILE A 43 -23.50 -10.74 6.77
CA ILE A 43 -22.74 -11.64 7.60
C ILE A 43 -22.84 -13.01 6.93
N ASP A 44 -21.81 -13.39 6.18
CA ASP A 44 -21.63 -14.76 5.71
C ASP A 44 -21.30 -15.66 6.90
N ASN A 45 -22.37 -16.07 7.61
CA ASN A 45 -22.38 -17.11 8.63
C ASN A 45 -22.23 -18.49 7.97
N SER A 46 -21.07 -18.81 7.39
CA SER A 46 -20.78 -20.21 7.01
C SER A 46 -19.29 -20.51 6.84
N LYS A 47 -18.53 -20.39 7.91
CA LYS A 47 -17.41 -21.31 8.15
C LYS A 47 -17.29 -21.51 9.65
N SER A 48 -17.86 -22.61 10.12
CA SER A 48 -17.74 -23.05 11.51
C SER A 48 -16.26 -23.15 11.84
N ILE A 49 -15.77 -22.18 12.62
CA ILE A 49 -14.55 -22.34 13.38
C ILE A 49 -14.88 -23.46 14.35
N TYR A 50 -14.39 -24.68 14.07
CA TYR A 50 -14.40 -25.76 15.03
C TYR A 50 -13.56 -25.30 16.23
N ILE A 51 -14.23 -24.67 17.20
CA ILE A 51 -13.70 -24.47 18.53
C ILE A 51 -13.55 -25.89 19.06
N LYS A 52 -12.33 -26.43 18.99
CA LYS A 52 -11.97 -27.63 19.75
C LYS A 52 -12.31 -27.28 21.20
N ALA A 53 -13.40 -27.87 21.70
CA ALA A 53 -13.76 -27.84 23.10
C ALA A 53 -12.66 -28.59 23.84
N VAL A 54 -11.56 -27.89 24.13
CA VAL A 54 -10.58 -28.33 25.11
C VAL A 54 -11.33 -28.26 26.43
N ASN A 55 -11.68 -29.44 26.94
CA ASN A 55 -12.19 -29.67 28.29
C ASN A 55 -11.44 -28.75 29.26
N SER A 56 -12.06 -27.63 29.60
CA SER A 56 -11.52 -26.68 30.55
C SER A 56 -12.59 -26.41 31.59
N PRO A 57 -12.20 -26.43 32.88
CA PRO A 57 -13.14 -26.34 33.99
C PRO A 57 -13.89 -25.02 33.88
N LYS A 58 -15.21 -25.03 34.14
CA LYS A 58 -16.15 -23.91 34.07
C LYS A 58 -15.45 -22.55 34.26
N LYS A 59 -15.02 -21.95 33.15
CA LYS A 59 -14.42 -20.63 33.11
C LYS A 59 -15.55 -19.63 33.23
N THR A 60 -15.61 -18.93 34.37
CA THR A 60 -16.57 -17.85 34.61
C THR A 60 -16.50 -16.83 33.47
N LEU A 61 -17.63 -16.17 33.17
CA LEU A 61 -17.73 -15.18 32.08
C LEU A 61 -16.60 -14.13 32.17
N ASP A 62 -16.26 -13.72 33.38
CA ASP A 62 -15.17 -12.78 33.66
C ASP A 62 -13.80 -13.26 33.18
N SER A 63 -13.53 -14.56 33.30
CA SER A 63 -12.27 -15.15 32.82
C SER A 63 -12.19 -15.17 31.29
N ILE A 64 -13.33 -15.33 30.60
CA ILE A 64 -13.41 -15.25 29.14
C ILE A 64 -13.18 -13.81 28.68
N ILE A 65 -13.84 -12.85 29.33
CA ILE A 65 -13.69 -11.42 29.04
C ILE A 65 -12.26 -10.96 29.27
N ASN A 66 -11.63 -11.38 30.38
CA ASN A 66 -10.26 -11.00 30.70
C ASN A 66 -9.25 -11.61 29.73
N ASN A 67 -9.46 -12.85 29.30
CA ASN A 67 -8.62 -13.46 28.26
C ASN A 67 -8.77 -12.73 26.92
N ALA A 68 -9.99 -12.40 26.50
CA ALA A 68 -10.23 -11.66 25.26
C ALA A 68 -9.56 -10.27 25.29
N LYS A 69 -9.67 -9.53 26.41
CA LYS A 69 -8.99 -8.23 26.59
C LYS A 69 -7.46 -8.37 26.51
N SER A 70 -6.91 -9.41 27.11
CA SER A 70 -5.46 -9.70 27.06
C SER A 70 -4.99 -9.99 25.65
N GLU A 71 -5.72 -10.83 24.90
CA GLU A 71 -5.40 -11.15 23.51
C GLU A 71 -5.48 -9.92 22.60
N ILE A 72 -6.49 -9.06 22.76
CA ILE A 72 -6.61 -7.80 22.01
C ILE A 72 -5.41 -6.88 22.29
N SER A 73 -4.99 -6.76 23.56
CA SER A 73 -3.81 -5.97 23.93
C SER A 73 -2.52 -6.52 23.30
N ASN A 74 -2.37 -7.84 23.30
CA ASN A 74 -1.22 -8.52 22.68
C ASN A 74 -1.20 -8.35 21.15
N ILE A 75 -2.36 -8.38 20.49
CA ILE A 75 -2.47 -8.12 19.05
C ILE A 75 -2.12 -6.65 18.76
N LYS A 76 -2.68 -5.71 19.53
CA LYS A 76 -2.44 -4.27 19.35
C LYS A 76 -0.95 -3.93 19.50
N SER A 77 -0.27 -4.49 20.51
CA SER A 77 1.17 -4.27 20.72
C SER A 77 2.04 -4.91 19.64
N LYS A 78 1.65 -6.07 19.09
CA LYS A 78 2.32 -6.67 17.93
C LYS A 78 2.13 -5.86 16.65
N CYS A 79 0.92 -5.37 16.39
CA CYS A 79 0.62 -4.52 15.24
C CYS A 79 1.32 -3.15 15.32
N GLN A 80 1.45 -2.57 16.52
CA GLN A 80 2.18 -1.31 16.72
C GLN A 80 3.68 -1.41 16.45
N LYS A 81 4.31 -2.56 16.74
CA LYS A 81 5.75 -2.76 16.50
C LYS A 81 6.11 -2.96 15.02
N ASN A 82 5.15 -3.35 14.19
CA ASN A 82 5.35 -3.64 12.77
C ASN A 82 4.85 -2.51 11.84
N TYR A 83 4.40 -1.39 12.40
CA TYR A 83 4.17 -0.20 11.59
C TYR A 83 5.54 0.39 11.25
N PHE A 84 6.05 0.09 10.05
CA PHE A 84 7.02 0.99 9.42
C PHE A 84 6.33 2.35 9.38
N LEU A 85 6.80 3.28 10.21
CA LEU A 85 6.27 4.64 10.19
C LEU A 85 6.52 5.19 8.80
N ASP A 86 5.44 5.60 8.14
CA ASP A 86 5.55 6.21 6.83
C ASP A 86 6.42 7.47 6.99
N PRO A 87 7.50 7.66 6.21
CA PRO A 87 8.40 8.79 6.38
C PRO A 87 7.69 10.15 6.33
N GLU A 88 6.53 10.21 5.67
CA GLU A 88 5.66 11.39 5.63
C GLU A 88 4.95 11.66 6.97
N GLU A 89 4.53 10.61 7.70
CA GLU A 89 3.92 10.76 9.02
C GLU A 89 4.91 11.32 10.04
N GLU A 90 6.20 10.99 9.94
CA GLU A 90 7.23 11.59 10.79
C GLU A 90 7.35 13.11 10.57
N ILE A 91 7.27 13.56 9.31
CA ILE A 91 7.34 14.98 8.96
C ILE A 91 6.14 15.71 9.56
N ILE A 92 4.94 15.16 9.41
CA ILE A 92 3.70 15.72 9.97
C ILE A 92 3.75 15.73 11.50
N LYS A 93 4.27 14.67 12.12
CA LYS A 93 4.41 14.59 13.59
C LYS A 93 5.37 15.66 14.11
N LYS A 94 6.56 15.80 13.50
CA LYS A 94 7.52 16.85 13.84
C LYS A 94 6.95 18.25 13.65
N ALA A 95 6.12 18.45 12.63
CA ALA A 95 5.43 19.72 12.40
C ALA A 95 4.41 20.02 13.52
N LYS A 96 3.60 19.02 13.89
CA LYS A 96 2.64 19.13 15.01
C LYS A 96 3.33 19.42 16.34
N ASP A 97 4.44 18.75 16.62
CA ASP A 97 5.23 18.98 17.84
C ASP A 97 5.79 20.41 17.91
N LYS A 98 6.01 21.04 16.75
CA LYS A 98 6.41 22.46 16.61
C LYS A 98 5.21 23.42 16.57
N GLY A 99 3.98 22.93 16.71
CA GLY A 99 2.75 23.72 16.61
C GLY A 99 2.40 24.17 15.19
N LYS A 100 3.07 23.64 14.15
CA LYS A 100 2.77 23.94 12.76
C LYS A 100 1.62 23.08 12.24
N SER A 101 0.82 23.65 11.35
CA SER A 101 -0.21 22.91 10.61
C SER A 101 0.43 21.94 9.63
N GLN A 102 -0.25 20.83 9.36
CA GLN A 102 0.15 19.90 8.29
C GLN A 102 0.08 20.54 6.88
N TYR A 103 -0.65 21.65 6.75
CA TYR A 103 -0.79 22.42 5.52
C TYR A 103 0.10 23.67 5.47
N ASP A 104 0.99 23.84 6.45
CA ASP A 104 1.98 24.90 6.45
C ASP A 104 2.91 24.77 5.24
N SER A 105 3.32 25.90 4.65
CA SER A 105 4.12 25.90 3.42
C SER A 105 5.45 25.16 3.59
N ASP A 106 6.08 25.25 4.76
CA ASP A 106 7.35 24.57 5.02
C ASP A 106 7.17 23.06 5.08
N VAL A 107 6.07 22.62 5.70
CA VAL A 107 5.74 21.19 5.87
C VAL A 107 5.40 20.57 4.52
N LEU A 108 4.59 21.27 3.71
CA LEU A 108 4.25 20.84 2.35
C LEU A 108 5.50 20.76 1.47
N ARG A 109 6.40 21.74 1.58
CA ARG A 109 7.67 21.72 0.85
C ARG A 109 8.52 20.52 1.23
N GLU A 110 8.63 20.20 2.51
CA GLU A 110 9.37 19.03 3.00
C GLU A 110 8.77 17.71 2.49
N LEU A 111 7.44 17.58 2.52
CA LEU A 111 6.72 16.43 1.96
C LEU A 111 6.97 16.24 0.46
N ILE A 112 6.88 17.31 -0.33
CA ILE A 112 7.12 17.27 -1.77
C ILE A 112 8.56 16.84 -2.07
N LEU A 113 9.55 17.39 -1.36
CA LEU A 113 10.95 17.01 -1.53
C LEU A 113 11.17 15.54 -1.17
N ASN A 114 10.53 15.03 -0.12
CA ASN A 114 10.62 13.64 0.28
C ASN A 114 10.04 12.71 -0.80
N ARG A 115 8.87 13.05 -1.36
CA ARG A 115 8.25 12.31 -2.48
C ARG A 115 9.14 12.29 -3.72
N GLN A 116 9.74 13.43 -4.08
CA GLN A 116 10.66 13.52 -5.21
C GLN A 116 11.90 12.65 -4.99
N LYS A 117 12.46 12.65 -3.78
CA LYS A 117 13.60 11.79 -3.42
C LYS A 117 13.23 10.31 -3.54
N ASN A 118 12.07 9.91 -3.02
CA ASN A 118 11.60 8.52 -3.08
C ASN A 118 11.35 8.07 -4.53
N LYS A 119 10.78 8.93 -5.36
CA LYS A 119 10.60 8.66 -6.81
C LYS A 119 11.93 8.46 -7.55
N ARG A 120 12.98 9.19 -7.18
CA ARG A 120 14.33 8.99 -7.76
C ARG A 120 14.96 7.67 -7.29
N LEU A 121 14.78 7.33 -6.01
CA LEU A 121 15.27 6.06 -5.46
C LEU A 121 14.62 4.85 -6.13
N SER A 122 13.31 4.88 -6.37
CA SER A 122 12.60 3.80 -7.07
C SER A 122 13.08 3.67 -8.52
N ASN A 123 13.29 4.78 -9.23
CA ASN A 123 13.73 4.77 -10.63
C ASN A 123 15.17 4.27 -10.78
N ASN A 124 16.07 4.60 -9.85
CA ASN A 124 17.45 4.12 -9.88
C ASN A 124 17.56 2.60 -9.65
N GLY A 125 16.60 2.00 -8.93
CA GLY A 125 16.53 0.55 -8.77
C GLY A 125 16.28 -0.18 -10.10
N LEU A 126 15.31 0.31 -10.88
CA LEU A 126 15.00 -0.22 -12.21
C LEU A 126 16.14 -0.03 -13.20
N LEU A 127 16.78 1.15 -13.21
CA LEU A 127 17.94 1.41 -14.06
C LEU A 127 19.10 0.45 -13.78
N LYS A 128 19.38 0.15 -12.51
CA LYS A 128 20.41 -0.84 -12.14
C LYS A 128 20.08 -2.26 -12.59
N VAL A 129 18.82 -2.66 -12.52
CA VAL A 129 18.38 -3.97 -13.01
C VAL A 129 18.53 -4.07 -14.52
N ILE A 130 18.16 -3.01 -15.25
CA ILE A 130 18.32 -2.92 -16.72
C ILE A 130 19.80 -2.92 -17.11
N GLU A 131 20.66 -2.20 -16.40
CA GLU A 131 22.11 -2.19 -16.63
C GLU A 131 22.75 -3.56 -16.39
N ASN A 132 22.34 -4.25 -15.33
CA ASN A 132 22.81 -5.61 -15.04
C ASN A 132 22.35 -6.61 -16.12
N ALA A 133 21.13 -6.47 -16.64
CA ALA A 133 20.63 -7.29 -17.74
C ALA A 133 21.37 -7.01 -19.07
N LYS A 134 21.78 -5.76 -19.32
CA LYS A 134 22.61 -5.39 -20.49
C LYS A 134 24.06 -5.87 -20.41
N LYS A 135 24.62 -6.06 -19.21
CA LYS A 135 26.01 -6.55 -19.03
C LYS A 135 26.15 -8.06 -19.18
N ASN A 136 25.06 -8.81 -19.04
CA ASN A 136 25.06 -10.29 -19.07
C ASN A 136 24.60 -10.87 -20.41
N ASN A 137 24.38 -10.04 -21.44
CA ASN A 137 24.19 -10.40 -22.85
C ASN A 137 25.32 -9.76 -23.67
#